data_AF-A0A960SHV4-F1
#
_entry.id   AF-A0A960SHV4-F1
#
_cell.length_a   1.000
_cell.length_b   1.000
_cell.length_c   1.000
_cell.angle_alpha   90.00
_cell.angle_beta   90.00
_cell.angle_gamma   90.00
#
_symmetry.space_group_name_H-M   'P 1'
#
loop_
_entity.id
_entity.type
_entity.pdbx_description
1 polymer ?
#
loop_
_entity_poly.entity_id
_entity_poly.type
_entity_poly.pdbx_seq_one_letter_code
_entity_poly.pdbx_strand_id
1 'polypeptide(L)'
;MASIVTDLFRHPASAIVTIALAALLIRFGFKTLRRNQPNGAPMSASRELWSSILTCFFSGVLLTNGLVHFYHGISGEPFPAPFAYALNEGFPQYASNVLWGFLNLVLGYFLLMRGKVIGGPWQKQIMFFAGVLAMGLFLSFVFSHRV
;
A
#
# COMPACT_ATOMS: atom_id res chain seq x y z
N MET A 1 7.20 -11.13 -21.28
CA MET A 1 7.50 -9.84 -20.61
C MET A 1 6.61 -8.69 -21.09
N ALA A 2 6.34 -8.56 -22.41
CA ALA A 2 5.42 -7.55 -22.92
C ALA A 2 3.98 -7.65 -22.35
N SER A 3 3.45 -8.87 -22.17
CA SER A 3 2.11 -9.11 -21.60
C SER A 3 1.94 -8.63 -20.16
N ILE A 4 2.92 -8.93 -19.29
CA ILE A 4 2.89 -8.57 -17.86
C ILE A 4 2.82 -7.05 -17.66
N VAL A 5 3.55 -6.28 -18.47
CA VAL A 5 3.55 -4.82 -18.40
C VAL A 5 2.20 -4.29 -18.88
N THR A 6 1.67 -4.78 -20.00
CA THR A 6 0.35 -4.37 -20.51
C THR A 6 -0.81 -4.75 -19.59
N ASP A 7 -0.75 -5.91 -18.91
CA ASP A 7 -1.79 -6.36 -17.99
C ASP A 7 -1.71 -5.66 -16.62
N LEU A 8 -0.51 -5.27 -16.18
CA LEU A 8 -0.32 -4.42 -15.00
C LEU A 8 -1.07 -3.08 -15.18
N PHE A 9 -1.03 -2.52 -16.39
CA PHE A 9 -1.72 -1.26 -16.73
C PHE A 9 -3.22 -1.40 -17.06
N ARG A 10 -3.76 -2.62 -17.20
CA ARG A 10 -5.22 -2.85 -17.31
C ARG A 10 -5.97 -2.54 -16.01
N HIS A 11 -5.25 -2.46 -14.89
CA HIS A 11 -5.77 -2.10 -13.57
C HIS A 11 -4.93 -0.96 -12.99
N PRO A 12 -5.24 0.31 -13.33
CA PRO A 12 -4.40 1.46 -12.97
C PRO A 12 -4.23 1.61 -11.45
N ALA A 13 -5.22 1.19 -10.65
CA ALA A 13 -5.12 1.19 -9.19
C ALA A 13 -4.05 0.26 -8.64
N SER A 14 -3.96 -0.96 -9.16
CA SER A 14 -2.96 -1.90 -8.70
C SER A 14 -1.57 -1.58 -9.20
N ALA A 15 -1.42 -1.02 -10.41
CA ALA A 15 -0.11 -0.56 -10.89
C ALA A 15 0.46 0.53 -9.98
N ILE A 16 -0.35 1.53 -9.64
CA ILE A 16 0.07 2.66 -8.80
C ILE A 16 0.43 2.19 -7.39
N VAL A 17 -0.41 1.34 -6.77
CA VAL A 17 -0.11 0.82 -5.43
C VAL A 17 1.07 -0.14 -5.45
N THR A 18 1.25 -0.94 -6.49
CA THR A 18 2.40 -1.84 -6.63
C THR A 18 3.70 -1.04 -6.80
N ILE A 19 3.69 0.03 -7.60
CA ILE A 19 4.84 0.93 -7.74
C ILE A 19 5.12 1.65 -6.42
N ALA A 20 4.08 2.12 -5.71
CA ALA A 20 4.23 2.76 -4.40
C ALA A 20 4.78 1.79 -3.35
N LEU A 21 4.28 0.55 -3.31
CA LEU A 21 4.79 -0.52 -2.44
C LEU A 21 6.22 -0.89 -2.79
N ALA A 22 6.56 -1.05 -4.08
CA ALA A 22 7.92 -1.31 -4.51
C ALA A 22 8.85 -0.16 -4.12
N ALA A 23 8.44 1.09 -4.32
CA ALA A 23 9.21 2.27 -3.92
C ALA A 23 9.38 2.35 -2.39
N LEU A 24 8.35 2.01 -1.61
CA LEU A 24 8.43 1.94 -0.15
C LEU A 24 9.33 0.79 0.31
N LEU A 25 9.23 -0.39 -0.28
CA LEU A 25 10.08 -1.55 0.03
C LEU A 25 11.54 -1.28 -0.33
N ILE A 26 11.81 -0.65 -1.48
CA ILE A 26 13.15 -0.18 -1.86
C ILE A 26 13.62 0.85 -0.83
N ARG A 27 12.83 1.87 -0.50
CA ARG A 27 13.22 2.92 0.46
C ARG A 27 13.47 2.38 1.87
N PHE A 28 12.64 1.45 2.35
CA PHE A 28 12.80 0.81 3.66
C PHE A 28 13.91 -0.24 3.68
N GLY A 29 14.09 -0.99 2.60
CA GLY A 29 15.20 -1.92 2.41
C GLY A 29 16.55 -1.21 2.40
N PHE A 30 16.68 -0.15 1.59
CA PHE A 30 17.87 0.71 1.58
C PHE A 30 18.11 1.42 2.92
N LYS A 31 17.06 1.87 3.61
CA LYS A 31 17.21 2.49 4.94
C LYS A 31 17.65 1.49 6.01
N THR A 32 17.24 0.22 5.89
CA THR A 32 17.67 -0.86 6.79
C THR A 32 19.10 -1.27 6.50
N LEU A 33 19.51 -1.35 5.23
CA LEU A 33 20.90 -1.61 4.82
C LEU A 33 21.86 -0.48 5.24
N ARG A 34 21.41 0.77 5.14
CA ARG A 34 22.21 1.96 5.51
C ARG A 34 22.33 2.18 7.02
N ARG A 35 21.52 1.49 7.84
CA ARG A 35 21.55 1.56 9.31
C ARG A 35 22.84 1.00 9.91
N ASN A 36 23.63 0.26 9.12
CA ASN A 36 24.93 -0.29 9.54
C ASN A 36 26.14 0.63 9.24
N GLN A 37 25.95 1.90 8.87
CA GLN A 37 27.08 2.84 8.82
C GLN A 37 27.40 3.37 10.23
N PRO A 38 28.60 3.12 10.78
CA PRO A 38 28.97 3.55 12.14
C PRO A 38 29.03 5.07 12.32
N ASN A 39 29.13 5.84 11.23
CA ASN A 39 29.41 7.28 11.23
C ASN A 39 28.35 8.12 10.49
N GLY A 40 27.11 7.65 10.38
CA GLY A 40 26.04 8.41 9.73
C GLY A 40 25.67 9.64 10.54
N ALA A 41 25.82 10.85 9.98
CA ALA A 41 25.37 12.09 10.62
C ALA A 41 23.87 11.98 10.99
N PRO A 42 23.46 12.46 12.19
CA PRO A 42 22.07 12.42 12.62
C PRO A 42 21.19 13.13 11.60
N MET A 43 20.04 12.53 11.28
CA MET A 43 19.11 13.11 10.32
C MET A 43 18.51 14.39 10.93
N SER A 44 18.40 15.46 10.14
CA SER A 44 17.81 16.72 10.66
C SER A 44 16.38 16.49 11.16
N ALA A 45 16.00 17.17 12.23
CA ALA A 45 14.67 17.05 12.85
C ALA A 45 13.53 17.24 11.83
N SER A 46 13.69 18.16 10.88
CA SER A 46 12.75 18.37 9.77
C SER A 46 12.60 17.14 8.87
N ARG A 47 13.71 16.48 8.49
CA ARG A 47 13.67 15.27 7.65
C ARG A 47 13.04 14.08 8.37
N GLU A 48 13.24 13.97 9.68
CA GLU A 48 12.59 12.94 10.50
C GLU A 48 11.07 13.15 10.54
N LEU A 49 10.63 14.39 10.72
CA LEU A 49 9.22 14.74 10.71
C LEU A 49 8.57 14.42 9.35
N TRP A 50 9.18 14.84 8.24
CA TRP A 50 8.69 14.56 6.89
C TRP A 50 8.63 13.06 6.59
N SER A 51 9.67 12.30 6.97
CA SER A 51 9.67 10.84 6.81
C SER A 51 8.57 10.19 7.65
N SER A 52 8.30 10.69 8.85
CA SER A 52 7.23 10.19 9.72
C SER A 52 5.85 10.49 9.15
N ILE A 53 5.64 11.70 8.62
CA ILE A 53 4.38 12.12 8.01
C ILE A 53 4.04 11.25 6.80
N LEU A 54 5.02 11.04 5.90
CA LEU A 54 4.83 10.15 4.75
C LEU A 54 4.50 8.72 5.18
N THR A 55 5.16 8.22 6.23
CA THR A 55 4.87 6.89 6.78
C THR A 55 3.41 6.78 7.24
N CYS A 56 2.89 7.82 7.90
CA CYS A 56 1.49 7.87 8.34
C CYS A 56 0.52 7.89 7.14
N PHE A 57 0.78 8.72 6.13
CA PHE A 57 -0.03 8.79 4.91
C PHE A 57 -0.11 7.43 4.21
N PHE A 58 1.04 6.80 3.94
CA PHE A 58 1.06 5.50 3.25
C PHE A 58 0.45 4.37 4.09
N SER A 59 0.48 4.45 5.42
CA SER A 59 -0.26 3.48 6.25
C SER A 59 -1.77 3.53 5.99
N GLY A 60 -2.35 4.73 5.85
CA GLY A 60 -3.76 4.90 5.49
C GLY A 60 -4.08 4.35 4.11
N VAL A 61 -3.24 4.67 3.12
CA VAL A 61 -3.37 4.17 1.74
C VAL A 61 -3.39 2.64 1.69
N LEU A 62 -2.43 1.98 2.35
CA LEU A 62 -2.34 0.51 2.34
C LEU A 62 -3.49 -0.15 3.10
N LEU A 63 -3.88 0.38 4.27
CA LEU A 63 -5.00 -0.21 5.02
C LEU A 63 -6.31 -0.11 4.24
N THR A 64 -6.61 1.04 3.60
CA THR A 64 -7.81 1.20 2.79
C THR A 64 -7.81 0.28 1.57
N ASN A 65 -6.68 0.17 0.87
CA ASN A 65 -6.55 -0.75 -0.25
C ASN A 65 -6.72 -2.21 0.18
N GLY A 66 -6.07 -2.57 1.30
CA GLY A 66 -6.14 -3.90 1.88
C GLY A 66 -7.57 -4.29 2.26
N LEU A 67 -8.33 -3.37 2.86
CA LEU A 67 -9.71 -3.60 3.30
C LEU A 67 -10.61 -4.06 2.14
N VAL A 68 -10.61 -3.33 1.02
CA VAL A 68 -11.52 -3.60 -0.11
C VAL A 68 -11.17 -4.94 -0.77
N HIS A 69 -9.89 -5.17 -1.09
CA HIS A 69 -9.46 -6.44 -1.68
C HIS A 69 -9.69 -7.63 -0.75
N PHE A 70 -9.38 -7.48 0.54
CA PHE A 70 -9.59 -8.55 1.52
C PHE A 70 -11.08 -8.88 1.65
N TYR A 71 -11.94 -7.86 1.79
CA TYR A 71 -13.39 -8.02 1.91
C TYR A 71 -14.00 -8.77 0.71
N HIS A 72 -13.71 -8.33 -0.51
CA HIS A 72 -14.22 -9.03 -1.70
C HIS A 72 -13.64 -10.45 -1.84
N GLY A 73 -12.37 -10.63 -1.50
CA GLY A 73 -11.72 -11.94 -1.51
C GLY A 73 -12.37 -12.94 -0.56
N ILE A 74 -12.61 -12.57 0.71
CA ILE A 74 -13.24 -13.46 1.69
C ILE A 74 -14.73 -13.66 1.43
N SER A 75 -15.40 -12.68 0.80
CA SER A 75 -16.80 -12.79 0.40
C SER A 75 -17.01 -13.65 -0.84
N GLY A 76 -15.93 -14.04 -1.54
CA GLY A 76 -16.01 -14.80 -2.78
C GLY A 76 -16.54 -14.00 -3.97
N GLU A 77 -16.66 -12.67 -3.81
CA GLU A 77 -17.23 -11.79 -4.82
C GLU A 77 -16.24 -11.57 -5.98
N PRO A 78 -16.72 -11.56 -7.25
CA PRO A 78 -15.88 -11.19 -8.37
C PRO A 78 -15.37 -9.76 -8.20
N PHE A 79 -14.05 -9.61 -8.08
CA PHE A 79 -13.42 -8.31 -7.89
C PHE A 79 -12.09 -8.25 -8.63
N PRO A 80 -11.72 -7.10 -9.24
CA PRO A 80 -10.47 -6.95 -9.97
C PRO A 80 -9.25 -7.41 -9.14
N ALA A 81 -8.65 -8.52 -9.56
CA ALA A 81 -7.51 -9.15 -8.88
C ALA A 81 -6.19 -8.76 -9.59
N PRO A 82 -5.33 -7.95 -8.94
CA PRO A 82 -4.10 -7.40 -9.55
C PRO A 82 -3.11 -8.42 -10.08
N PHE A 83 -3.15 -9.65 -9.57
CA PHE A 83 -2.19 -10.71 -9.89
C PHE A 83 -2.87 -11.98 -10.41
N ALA A 84 -4.16 -11.94 -10.74
CA ALA A 84 -4.84 -13.10 -11.30
C ALA A 84 -4.25 -13.54 -12.64
N TYR A 85 -3.62 -12.62 -13.38
CA TYR A 85 -2.88 -12.93 -14.62
C TYR A 85 -1.43 -13.37 -14.36
N ALA A 86 -0.86 -13.02 -13.20
CA ALA A 86 0.55 -13.30 -12.86
C ALA A 86 0.71 -14.62 -12.10
N LEU A 87 -0.31 -15.04 -11.36
CA LEU A 87 -0.40 -16.33 -10.69
C LEU A 87 -1.16 -17.27 -11.62
N ASN A 88 -0.46 -18.18 -12.31
CA ASN A 88 -0.93 -19.26 -13.20
C ASN A 88 -2.37 -19.18 -13.73
N GLU A 89 -2.56 -19.30 -15.05
CA GLU A 89 -3.89 -19.44 -15.67
C GLU A 89 -4.77 -20.44 -14.88
N GLY A 90 -5.82 -19.92 -14.22
CA GLY A 90 -6.70 -20.70 -13.36
C GLY A 90 -6.60 -20.42 -11.85
N PHE A 91 -5.71 -19.55 -11.38
CA PHE A 91 -5.70 -19.16 -9.96
C PHE A 91 -6.98 -18.39 -9.60
N PRO A 92 -7.68 -18.74 -8.51
CA PRO A 92 -8.96 -18.10 -8.20
C PRO A 92 -8.79 -16.61 -7.86
N GLN A 93 -9.60 -15.77 -8.50
CA GLN A 93 -9.57 -14.30 -8.30
C GLN A 93 -9.84 -13.92 -6.84
N TYR A 94 -10.75 -14.61 -6.17
CA TYR A 94 -11.05 -14.40 -4.75
C TYR A 94 -9.83 -14.68 -3.86
N ALA A 95 -9.11 -15.79 -4.09
CA ALA A 95 -7.91 -16.13 -3.34
C ALA A 95 -6.78 -15.11 -3.58
N SER A 96 -6.65 -14.62 -4.81
CA SER A 96 -5.68 -13.58 -5.15
C SER A 96 -5.95 -12.28 -4.39
N ASN A 97 -7.22 -11.88 -4.32
CA ASN A 97 -7.66 -10.71 -3.56
C ASN A 97 -7.47 -10.88 -2.04
N VAL A 98 -7.70 -12.07 -1.47
CA VAL A 98 -7.39 -12.35 -0.07
C VAL A 98 -5.91 -12.15 0.22
N LEU A 99 -5.02 -12.77 -0.56
CA LEU A 99 -3.57 -12.67 -0.35
C LEU A 99 -3.06 -11.24 -0.52
N TRP A 100 -3.55 -10.54 -1.55
CA TRP A 100 -3.18 -9.16 -1.80
C TRP A 100 -3.70 -8.21 -0.72
N GLY A 101 -4.96 -8.35 -0.34
CA GLY A 101 -5.58 -7.59 0.73
C GLY A 101 -4.83 -7.79 2.05
N PHE A 102 -4.53 -9.04 2.39
CA PHE A 102 -3.76 -9.40 3.58
C PHE A 102 -2.37 -8.75 3.60
N LEU A 103 -1.62 -8.80 2.49
CA LEU A 103 -0.31 -8.16 2.40
C LEU A 103 -0.39 -6.64 2.66
N ASN A 104 -1.39 -5.97 2.06
CA ASN A 104 -1.63 -4.55 2.26
C ASN A 104 -1.99 -4.23 3.72
N LEU A 105 -2.83 -5.05 4.37
CA LEU A 105 -3.20 -4.88 5.78
C LEU A 105 -1.99 -5.03 6.70
N VAL A 106 -1.17 -6.07 6.49
CA VAL A 106 0.05 -6.30 7.28
C VAL A 106 1.04 -5.16 7.12
N LEU A 107 1.35 -4.75 5.88
CA LEU A 107 2.27 -3.64 5.63
C LEU A 107 1.72 -2.30 6.13
N GLY A 108 0.43 -2.05 5.93
CA GLY A 108 -0.25 -0.87 6.45
C GLY A 108 -0.18 -0.79 7.98
N TYR A 109 -0.42 -1.90 8.67
CA TYR A 109 -0.30 -1.99 10.13
C TYR A 109 1.14 -1.73 10.61
N PHE A 110 2.15 -2.31 9.95
CA PHE A 110 3.55 -2.03 10.28
C PHE A 110 3.90 -0.54 10.12
N LEU A 111 3.43 0.11 9.05
CA LEU A 111 3.62 1.55 8.86
C LEU A 111 2.85 2.39 9.88
N LEU A 112 1.63 1.99 10.26
CA LEU A 112 0.82 2.65 11.28
C LEU A 112 1.57 2.71 12.62
N MET A 113 2.09 1.56 13.05
CA MET A 113 2.88 1.41 14.28
C MET A 113 4.18 2.22 14.21
N ARG A 114 4.90 2.11 13.09
CA ARG A 114 6.16 2.84 12.90
C ARG A 114 5.97 4.35 12.81
N GLY A 115 4.87 4.80 12.22
CA GLY A 115 4.49 6.20 12.15
C GLY A 115 4.15 6.78 13.52
N LYS A 116 3.81 5.94 14.51
CA LYS A 116 3.20 6.34 15.78
C LYS A 116 1.93 7.16 15.52
N VAL A 117 1.05 6.64 14.66
CA VAL A 117 -0.24 7.28 14.37
C VAL A 117 -1.10 7.27 15.62
N ILE A 118 -1.20 6.12 16.29
CA ILE A 118 -1.90 5.97 17.57
C ILE A 118 -1.02 6.55 18.69
N GLY A 119 -1.59 7.42 19.51
CA GLY A 119 -0.89 8.08 20.64
C GLY A 119 0.16 9.13 20.22
N GLY A 120 0.30 9.39 18.92
CA GLY A 120 1.17 10.45 18.40
C GLY A 120 0.49 11.82 18.34
N PRO A 121 1.20 12.86 17.87
CA PRO A 121 0.63 14.18 17.66
C PRO A 121 -0.40 14.20 16.51
N TRP A 122 -1.37 15.11 16.61
CA TRP A 122 -2.56 15.16 15.73
C TRP A 122 -2.25 15.26 14.24
N GLN A 123 -1.15 15.90 13.85
CA GLN A 123 -0.71 16.00 12.46
C GLN A 123 -0.50 14.62 11.83
N LYS A 124 -0.05 13.63 12.60
CA LYS A 124 0.14 12.26 12.10
C LYS A 124 -1.18 11.54 11.86
N GLN A 125 -2.17 11.75 12.72
CA GLN A 125 -3.52 11.21 12.54
C GLN A 125 -4.19 11.84 11.32
N ILE A 126 -4.06 13.16 11.14
CA ILE A 126 -4.58 13.82 9.93
C ILE A 126 -3.95 13.24 8.67
N MET A 127 -2.63 13.06 8.66
CA MET A 127 -1.94 12.51 7.49
C MET A 127 -2.35 11.06 7.21
N PHE A 128 -2.58 10.26 8.25
CA PHE A 128 -3.16 8.92 8.13
C PHE A 128 -4.54 8.97 7.46
N PHE A 129 -5.47 9.77 8.00
CA PHE A 129 -6.82 9.89 7.45
C PHE A 129 -6.85 10.52 6.05
N ALA A 130 -5.91 11.41 5.74
CA ALA A 130 -5.73 11.92 4.38
C ALA A 130 -5.36 10.80 3.40
N GLY A 131 -4.49 9.86 3.82
CA GLY A 131 -4.18 8.66 3.04
C GLY A 131 -5.40 7.74 2.85
N VAL A 132 -6.18 7.55 3.92
CA VAL A 132 -7.44 6.78 3.86
C VAL A 132 -8.41 7.39 2.86
N LEU A 133 -8.65 8.70 2.95
CA LEU A 133 -9.57 9.43 2.07
C LEU A 133 -9.10 9.41 0.61
N ALA A 134 -7.81 9.71 0.38
CA ALA A 134 -7.24 9.73 -0.96
C ALA A 134 -7.38 8.35 -1.64
N MET A 135 -7.04 7.27 -0.93
CA MET A 135 -7.19 5.92 -1.48
C MET A 135 -8.66 5.55 -1.67
N GLY A 136 -9.55 5.89 -0.73
CA GLY A 136 -10.97 5.60 -0.83
C GLY A 136 -11.62 6.27 -2.05
N LEU A 137 -11.35 7.57 -2.25
CA LEU A 137 -11.82 8.30 -3.43
C LEU A 137 -11.24 7.70 -4.72
N PHE A 138 -9.95 7.40 -4.72
CA PHE A 138 -9.29 6.79 -5.88
C PHE A 138 -9.92 5.43 -6.25
N LEU A 139 -10.14 4.54 -5.28
CA LEU A 139 -10.84 3.27 -5.51
C LEU A 139 -12.28 3.49 -5.99
N SER A 140 -12.98 4.47 -5.41
CA SER A 140 -14.33 4.83 -5.85
C SER A 140 -14.35 5.21 -7.34
N PHE A 141 -13.42 6.05 -7.81
CA PHE A 141 -13.35 6.42 -9.23
C PHE A 141 -12.96 5.25 -10.14
N VAL A 142 -12.00 4.44 -9.72
CA VAL A 142 -11.49 3.31 -10.52
C VAL A 142 -12.54 2.21 -10.66
N PHE A 143 -13.31 1.92 -9.60
CA PHE A 143 -14.31 0.85 -9.61
C PHE A 143 -15.72 1.31 -9.96
N SER A 144 -16.03 2.62 -9.91
CA SER A 144 -17.33 3.15 -10.35
C SER A 144 -17.63 2.88 -11.83
N HIS A 145 -16.62 2.64 -12.67
CA HIS A 145 -16.81 2.32 -14.09
C HIS A 145 -17.05 0.84 -14.37
N ARG A 146 -17.21 0.00 -13.32
CA ARG A 146 -17.28 -1.47 -13.41
C ARG A 146 -18.62 -2.03 -12.89
N VAL A 147 -19.61 -1.18 -12.63
CA VAL A 147 -20.96 -1.57 -12.19
C VAL A 147 -21.88 -1.67 -13.41
#